data_AF-A0A3N5UJ31-F1
#
_entry.id   AF-A0A3N5UJ31-F1
#
_cell.length_a   1.000
_cell.length_b   1.000
_cell.length_c   1.000
_cell.angle_alpha   90.00
_cell.angle_beta   90.00
_cell.angle_gamma   90.00
#
_symmetry.space_group_name_H-M   'P 1'
#
loop_
_entity.id
_entity.type
_entity.pdbx_description
1 polymer ?
#
loop_
_entity_poly.entity_id
_entity_poly.type
_entity_poly.pdbx_seq_one_letter_code
_entity_poly.pdbx_strand_id
1 'polypeptide(L)'
;ADEDDDLKLELDKQRALASKHCVTVVFEQRGDTLPEDRAGHEHFGFKDGVSQPGVRGFHPADPNNPNERAGHPGTEIIAPGEFIRGFVSESGAQFTPEWMVEGSFQVLRRLSQDVPGFWAQVTRQRHSLPSDDPMSEDLLATKLVGRWRSGTPLSHAPDRDNRSAQDREQDNNFKYDDDPDGIKTPRFAHIRKMYPRDHSRFGDRTRRIIRRGIPFGGPFDPASGRGRGVDSDRGLLFNAYMASIEEQFEFLQQAWANEPTFPPFGDSRISGPDPVIGEDPAAVEIRREDRPDVHLDFRRFVHTTGAVYAFSPSISTIRRLANGELGQEPGDDVLHVGGKAFITRKGNSNWRLRELPGLGGKVIAMLKPGTEMTLLKGPSPKDGHDWWRVHTTDGKEGWVAQGGLVPKPD
;
A
#
# COMPACT_ATOMS: atom_id res chain seq x y z
N ALA A 1 16.34 -0.40 -16.88
CA ALA A 1 17.14 0.29 -17.90
C ALA A 1 16.20 0.57 -19.06
N ASP A 2 16.47 1.63 -19.83
CA ASP A 2 15.64 1.98 -20.98
C ASP A 2 16.00 1.14 -22.21
N GLU A 3 17.24 0.64 -22.27
CA GLU A 3 17.72 -0.26 -23.33
C GLU A 3 18.02 -1.66 -22.80
N ASP A 4 17.76 -2.66 -23.65
CA ASP A 4 17.98 -4.08 -23.36
C ASP A 4 19.45 -4.41 -23.09
N ASP A 5 20.36 -3.78 -23.83
CA ASP A 5 21.80 -4.02 -23.70
C ASP A 5 22.34 -3.48 -22.37
N ASP A 6 21.84 -2.34 -21.91
CA ASP A 6 22.17 -1.79 -20.59
C ASP A 6 21.67 -2.70 -19.47
N LEU A 7 20.43 -3.20 -19.57
CA LEU A 7 19.89 -4.16 -18.61
C LEU A 7 20.74 -5.43 -18.58
N LYS A 8 21.07 -5.97 -19.75
CA LYS A 8 21.89 -7.17 -19.88
C LYS A 8 23.28 -6.98 -19.27
N LEU A 9 23.94 -5.87 -19.59
CA LEU A 9 25.26 -5.54 -19.05
C LEU A 9 25.24 -5.49 -17.52
N GLU A 10 24.22 -4.87 -16.95
CA GLU A 10 24.09 -4.80 -15.49
C GLU A 10 23.77 -6.17 -14.86
N LEU A 11 22.87 -6.96 -15.45
CA LEU A 11 22.56 -8.31 -14.98
C LEU A 11 23.79 -9.22 -15.00
N ASP A 12 24.63 -9.14 -16.04
CA ASP A 12 25.84 -9.94 -16.13
C ASP A 12 26.85 -9.57 -15.01
N LYS A 13 26.97 -8.28 -14.65
CA LYS A 13 27.76 -7.83 -13.49
C LYS A 13 27.19 -8.38 -12.18
N GLN A 14 25.86 -8.26 -11.97
CA GLN A 14 25.22 -8.71 -10.73
C GLN A 14 25.33 -10.24 -10.56
N ARG A 15 25.21 -11.03 -11.63
CA ARG A 15 25.40 -12.49 -11.60
C ARG A 15 26.83 -12.89 -11.27
N ALA A 16 27.82 -12.17 -11.80
CA ALA A 16 29.22 -12.39 -11.46
C ALA A 16 29.49 -12.09 -9.98
N LEU A 17 28.94 -10.99 -9.44
CA LEU A 17 29.04 -10.66 -8.01
C LEU A 17 28.32 -11.70 -7.14
N ALA A 18 27.11 -12.11 -7.50
CA ALA A 18 26.37 -13.14 -6.78
C ALA A 18 27.17 -14.45 -6.69
N SER A 19 27.72 -14.90 -7.81
CA SER A 19 28.56 -16.11 -7.87
C SER A 19 29.82 -15.97 -7.00
N LYS A 20 30.50 -14.82 -7.07
CA LYS A 20 31.71 -14.53 -6.26
C LYS A 20 31.41 -14.58 -4.76
N HIS A 21 30.21 -14.18 -4.34
CA HIS A 21 29.79 -14.10 -2.94
C HIS A 21 28.85 -15.24 -2.53
N CYS A 22 28.83 -16.35 -3.27
CA CYS A 22 28.05 -17.56 -2.98
C CYS A 22 26.52 -17.31 -2.88
N VAL A 23 26.02 -16.29 -3.55
CA VAL A 23 24.58 -16.02 -3.70
C VAL A 23 24.06 -16.77 -4.92
N THR A 24 22.99 -17.54 -4.74
CA THR A 24 22.35 -18.31 -5.82
C THR A 24 21.09 -17.62 -6.31
N VAL A 25 20.97 -17.41 -7.62
CA VAL A 25 19.72 -16.93 -8.24
C VAL A 25 18.72 -18.09 -8.30
N VAL A 26 17.64 -17.98 -7.54
CA VAL A 26 16.59 -19.03 -7.47
C VAL A 26 15.49 -18.82 -8.51
N PHE A 27 15.27 -17.58 -8.93
CA PHE A 27 14.24 -17.20 -9.89
C PHE A 27 14.59 -15.84 -10.51
N GLU A 28 14.31 -15.69 -11.79
CA GLU A 28 14.44 -14.43 -12.52
C GLU A 28 13.21 -14.26 -13.41
N GLN A 29 12.64 -13.06 -13.40
CA GLN A 29 11.50 -12.73 -14.23
C GLN A 29 11.72 -11.37 -14.87
N ARG A 30 11.82 -11.37 -16.20
CA ARG A 30 11.86 -10.15 -16.99
C ARG A 30 10.48 -9.49 -16.98
N GLY A 31 10.47 -8.20 -16.68
CA GLY A 31 9.30 -7.33 -16.86
C GLY A 31 9.64 -6.26 -17.89
N ASP A 32 8.67 -5.93 -18.74
CA ASP A 32 8.82 -4.98 -19.84
C ASP A 32 7.58 -4.10 -19.91
N THR A 33 7.76 -2.84 -20.29
CA THR A 33 6.62 -2.01 -20.73
C THR A 33 6.02 -2.64 -21.98
N LEU A 34 4.68 -2.60 -22.10
CA LEU A 34 4.04 -3.05 -23.32
C LEU A 34 4.42 -2.13 -24.50
N PRO A 35 4.37 -2.65 -25.75
CA PRO A 35 4.69 -1.86 -26.95
C PRO A 35 3.90 -0.54 -27.04
N GLU A 36 4.43 0.41 -27.80
CA GLU A 36 4.04 1.83 -27.88
C GLU A 36 2.54 2.12 -27.71
N ASP A 37 1.67 1.47 -28.48
CA ASP A 37 0.22 1.66 -28.47
C ASP A 37 -0.45 1.27 -27.14
N ARG A 38 0.24 0.49 -26.32
CA ARG A 38 -0.14 0.02 -24.99
C ARG A 38 0.83 0.45 -23.90
N ALA A 39 1.72 1.40 -24.17
CA ALA A 39 2.60 1.95 -23.13
C ALA A 39 1.75 2.47 -21.95
N GLY A 40 2.13 2.07 -20.73
CA GLY A 40 1.39 2.41 -19.51
C GLY A 40 0.07 1.64 -19.30
N HIS A 41 -0.24 0.64 -20.12
CA HIS A 41 -1.37 -0.27 -19.93
C HIS A 41 -0.93 -1.62 -19.36
N GLU A 42 -1.84 -2.31 -18.68
CA GLU A 42 -1.69 -3.72 -18.31
C GLU A 42 -2.29 -4.65 -19.39
N HIS A 43 -2.18 -5.97 -19.20
CA HIS A 43 -2.49 -6.95 -20.26
C HIS A 43 -3.97 -7.07 -20.63
N PHE A 44 -4.91 -6.73 -19.74
CA PHE A 44 -6.33 -6.62 -20.12
C PHE A 44 -6.60 -5.39 -20.98
N GLY A 45 -5.67 -4.43 -21.02
CA GLY A 45 -5.69 -3.27 -21.89
C GLY A 45 -6.16 -1.99 -21.19
N PHE A 46 -6.11 -1.93 -19.86
CA PHE A 46 -6.42 -0.75 -19.06
C PHE A 46 -5.17 0.03 -18.70
N LYS A 47 -5.23 1.36 -18.76
CA LYS A 47 -4.15 2.22 -18.28
C LYS A 47 -3.93 2.03 -16.77
N ASP A 48 -2.71 1.66 -16.39
CA ASP A 48 -2.30 1.53 -14.98
C ASP A 48 -1.43 2.72 -14.55
N GLY A 49 -1.10 2.81 -13.26
CA GLY A 49 -0.25 3.83 -12.69
C GLY A 49 -0.91 5.20 -12.51
N VAL A 50 -2.19 5.35 -12.85
CA VAL A 50 -2.92 6.64 -12.81
C VAL A 50 -3.03 7.20 -11.39
N SER A 51 -3.36 6.35 -10.40
CA SER A 51 -3.60 6.77 -9.02
C SER A 51 -2.49 6.28 -8.10
N GLN A 52 -1.66 7.21 -7.63
CA GLN A 52 -0.58 7.00 -6.68
C GLN A 52 -0.65 8.07 -5.59
N PRO A 53 -0.39 7.75 -4.31
CA PRO A 53 -0.35 8.78 -3.28
C PRO A 53 0.81 9.76 -3.50
N GLY A 54 0.55 11.04 -3.24
CA GLY A 54 1.60 12.00 -2.90
C GLY A 54 2.17 11.72 -1.51
N VAL A 55 3.36 12.24 -1.23
CA VAL A 55 4.10 11.99 0.01
C VAL A 55 4.47 13.33 0.61
N ARG A 56 4.06 13.57 1.86
CA ARG A 56 4.25 14.85 2.55
C ARG A 56 5.75 15.10 2.76
N GLY A 57 6.20 16.30 2.42
CA GLY A 57 7.61 16.70 2.50
C GLY A 57 8.46 16.26 1.30
N PHE A 58 7.92 15.45 0.38
CA PHE A 58 8.58 15.07 -0.87
C PHE A 58 7.88 15.65 -2.09
N HIS A 59 6.55 15.48 -2.18
CA HIS A 59 5.74 16.08 -3.23
C HIS A 59 5.24 17.47 -2.80
N PRO A 60 5.22 18.46 -3.71
CA PRO A 60 4.68 19.79 -3.41
C PRO A 60 3.16 19.71 -3.18
N ALA A 61 2.69 20.40 -2.14
CA ALA A 61 1.28 20.50 -1.81
C ALA A 61 0.59 21.58 -2.66
N ASP A 62 -0.67 21.34 -3.02
CA ASP A 62 -1.47 22.34 -3.73
C ASP A 62 -1.71 23.57 -2.83
N PRO A 63 -1.50 24.80 -3.33
CA PRO A 63 -1.69 26.02 -2.54
C PRO A 63 -3.13 26.20 -2.01
N ASN A 64 -4.12 25.69 -2.73
CA ASN A 64 -5.54 25.81 -2.38
C ASN A 64 -6.05 24.61 -1.58
N ASN A 65 -5.37 23.47 -1.67
CA ASN A 65 -5.66 22.27 -0.87
C ASN A 65 -4.38 21.56 -0.41
N PRO A 66 -3.86 21.88 0.79
CA PRO A 66 -2.59 21.32 1.28
C PRO A 66 -2.56 19.79 1.46
N ASN A 67 -3.73 19.15 1.43
CA ASN A 67 -3.86 17.69 1.49
C ASN A 67 -3.79 17.03 0.11
N GLU A 68 -3.64 17.79 -0.96
CA GLU A 68 -3.49 17.30 -2.33
C GLU A 68 -2.16 17.73 -2.93
N ARG A 69 -1.70 16.97 -3.93
CA ARG A 69 -0.48 17.24 -4.67
C ARG A 69 -0.71 18.35 -5.69
N ALA A 70 0.17 19.35 -5.69
CA ALA A 70 0.13 20.45 -6.65
C ALA A 70 0.14 19.94 -8.10
N GLY A 71 -0.77 20.45 -8.92
CA GLY A 71 -0.91 20.05 -10.33
C GLY A 71 -1.49 18.64 -10.54
N HIS A 72 -1.96 17.96 -9.49
CA HIS A 72 -2.59 16.64 -9.59
C HIS A 72 -3.88 16.57 -8.75
N PRO A 73 -4.97 17.24 -9.18
CA PRO A 73 -6.22 17.29 -8.42
C PRO A 73 -6.76 15.91 -8.05
N GLY A 74 -7.25 15.77 -6.81
CA GLY A 74 -7.71 14.51 -6.23
C GLY A 74 -6.60 13.51 -5.88
N THR A 75 -5.33 13.88 -6.05
CA THR A 75 -4.18 13.07 -5.60
C THR A 75 -3.74 13.50 -4.22
N GLU A 76 -4.16 12.77 -3.20
CA GLU A 76 -3.83 13.11 -1.82
C GLU A 76 -2.33 13.04 -1.49
N ILE A 77 -1.90 13.92 -0.60
CA ILE A 77 -0.63 13.86 0.10
C ILE A 77 -0.80 13.13 1.43
N ILE A 78 -0.01 12.07 1.58
CA ILE A 78 -0.04 11.15 2.72
C ILE A 78 1.26 11.26 3.52
N ALA A 79 1.18 11.04 4.84
CA ALA A 79 2.34 11.03 5.71
C ALA A 79 3.40 10.02 5.24
N PRO A 80 4.69 10.38 5.25
CA PRO A 80 5.75 9.46 4.86
C PRO A 80 5.79 8.19 5.72
N GLY A 81 5.35 8.26 6.99
CA GLY A 81 5.27 7.09 7.87
C GLY A 81 4.27 6.00 7.45
N GLU A 82 3.42 6.26 6.45
CA GLU A 82 2.60 5.21 5.81
C GLU A 82 3.39 4.36 4.81
N PHE A 83 4.57 4.82 4.38
CA PHE A 83 5.39 4.13 3.38
C PHE A 83 6.79 3.79 3.89
N ILE A 84 7.34 4.61 4.79
CA ILE A 84 8.73 4.54 5.25
C ILE A 84 8.76 4.48 6.77
N ARG A 85 9.42 3.46 7.31
CA ARG A 85 9.58 3.24 8.75
C ARG A 85 10.47 4.34 9.37
N GLY A 86 10.17 4.71 10.62
CA GLY A 86 10.87 5.79 11.34
C GLY A 86 10.31 7.19 11.12
N PHE A 87 9.44 7.38 10.13
CA PHE A 87 8.71 8.65 9.92
C PHE A 87 7.37 8.65 10.65
N VAL A 88 6.82 9.85 10.89
CA VAL A 88 5.48 10.03 11.45
C VAL A 88 4.43 9.56 10.43
N SER A 89 3.53 8.68 10.87
CA SER A 89 2.39 8.16 10.09
C SER A 89 1.16 9.07 10.25
N GLU A 90 0.08 8.83 9.50
CA GLU A 90 -1.20 9.53 9.70
C GLU A 90 -1.80 9.22 11.08
N SER A 91 -1.45 8.07 11.67
CA SER A 91 -1.80 7.70 13.06
C SER A 91 -0.79 8.20 14.11
N GLY A 92 0.22 8.98 13.71
CA GLY A 92 1.27 9.49 14.59
C GLY A 92 2.57 8.66 14.57
N ALA A 93 3.46 8.95 15.51
CA ALA A 93 4.77 8.28 15.60
C ALA A 93 4.64 6.84 16.13
N GLN A 94 5.20 5.89 15.39
CA GLN A 94 5.28 4.47 15.76
C GLN A 94 6.71 4.08 16.10
N PHE A 95 6.87 3.12 17.01
CA PHE A 95 8.19 2.55 17.29
C PHE A 95 8.75 1.87 16.04
N THR A 96 10.04 2.07 15.79
CA THR A 96 10.77 1.48 14.68
C THR A 96 12.16 1.09 15.17
N PRO A 97 12.56 -0.19 15.06
CA PRO A 97 13.95 -0.60 15.31
C PRO A 97 14.91 0.20 14.43
N GLU A 98 16.09 0.53 14.96
CA GLU A 98 17.06 1.40 14.26
C GLU A 98 17.40 0.90 12.84
N TRP A 99 17.60 -0.40 12.68
CA TRP A 99 17.90 -1.03 11.39
C TRP A 99 16.74 -0.97 10.38
N MET A 100 15.52 -0.66 10.84
CA MET A 100 14.37 -0.48 9.96
C MET A 100 14.15 0.98 9.58
N VAL A 101 14.81 1.94 10.24
CA VAL A 101 14.63 3.36 9.95
C VAL A 101 15.00 3.66 8.50
N GLU A 102 14.16 4.46 7.83
CA GLU A 102 14.27 4.80 6.40
C GLU A 102 14.11 3.60 5.45
N GLY A 103 13.65 2.45 5.94
CA GLY A 103 13.27 1.30 5.12
C GLY A 103 11.76 1.20 4.89
N SER A 104 11.36 0.30 4.01
CA SER A 104 9.95 0.05 3.65
C SER A 104 9.69 -1.44 3.52
N PHE A 105 8.51 -1.92 3.89
CA PHE A 105 8.10 -3.26 3.48
C PHE A 105 7.78 -3.27 2.00
N GLN A 106 8.13 -4.37 1.34
CA GLN A 106 7.92 -4.57 -0.07
C GLN A 106 7.12 -5.85 -0.31
N VAL A 107 6.05 -5.74 -1.08
CA VAL A 107 5.28 -6.89 -1.57
C VAL A 107 5.48 -7.01 -3.07
N LEU A 108 6.09 -8.12 -3.48
CA LEU A 108 6.21 -8.52 -4.88
C LEU A 108 5.29 -9.72 -5.14
N ARG A 109 4.35 -9.60 -6.07
CA ARG A 109 3.52 -10.71 -6.57
C ARG A 109 3.67 -10.86 -8.06
N ARG A 110 3.91 -12.09 -8.50
CA ARG A 110 3.80 -12.47 -9.91
C ARG A 110 2.36 -12.86 -10.20
N LEU A 111 1.64 -11.97 -10.86
CA LEU A 111 0.23 -12.13 -11.20
C LEU A 111 0.10 -12.52 -12.66
N SER A 112 -0.15 -13.79 -12.96
CA SER A 112 -0.46 -14.23 -14.32
C SER A 112 -1.87 -13.75 -14.69
N GLN A 113 -2.06 -13.26 -15.92
CA GLN A 113 -3.31 -12.70 -16.42
C GLN A 113 -3.80 -13.48 -17.63
N ASP A 114 -4.95 -14.15 -17.49
CA ASP A 114 -5.64 -14.82 -18.59
C ASP A 114 -6.51 -13.82 -19.36
N VAL A 115 -5.84 -13.09 -20.27
CA VAL A 115 -6.47 -12.08 -21.15
C VAL A 115 -7.63 -12.64 -21.98
N PRO A 116 -7.48 -13.75 -22.73
CA PRO A 116 -8.59 -14.29 -23.50
C PRO A 116 -9.74 -14.75 -22.61
N GLY A 117 -9.46 -15.37 -21.46
CA GLY A 117 -10.48 -15.78 -20.50
C GLY A 117 -11.29 -14.60 -19.97
N PHE A 118 -10.61 -13.52 -19.56
CA PHE A 118 -11.24 -12.28 -19.08
C PHE A 118 -12.21 -11.70 -20.13
N TRP A 119 -11.74 -11.48 -21.36
CA TRP A 119 -12.57 -10.90 -22.41
C TRP A 119 -13.71 -11.84 -22.85
N ALA A 120 -13.47 -13.15 -22.92
CA ALA A 120 -14.52 -14.11 -23.21
C ALA A 120 -15.62 -14.11 -22.13
N GLN A 121 -15.27 -13.90 -20.86
CA GLN A 121 -16.25 -13.74 -19.78
C GLN A 121 -17.05 -12.45 -19.93
N VAL A 122 -16.40 -11.32 -20.22
CA VAL A 122 -17.09 -10.05 -20.47
C VAL A 122 -18.11 -10.21 -21.60
N THR A 123 -17.71 -10.80 -22.72
CA THR A 123 -18.62 -11.10 -23.85
C THR A 123 -19.79 -11.98 -23.41
N ARG A 124 -19.54 -13.08 -22.69
CA ARG A 124 -20.62 -13.96 -22.18
C ARG A 124 -21.58 -13.23 -21.25
N GLN A 125 -21.07 -12.44 -20.31
CA GLN A 125 -21.90 -11.68 -19.37
C GLN A 125 -22.63 -10.53 -20.04
N ARG A 126 -22.09 -9.94 -21.10
CA ARG A 126 -22.85 -8.99 -21.92
C ARG A 126 -23.98 -9.69 -22.66
N HIS A 127 -23.75 -10.86 -23.24
CA HIS A 127 -24.76 -11.61 -23.99
C HIS A 127 -25.88 -12.20 -23.12
N SER A 128 -25.69 -12.32 -21.80
CA SER A 128 -26.76 -12.72 -20.88
C SER A 128 -27.77 -11.59 -20.62
N LEU A 129 -27.40 -10.34 -20.93
CA LEU A 129 -28.30 -9.19 -20.85
C LEU A 129 -29.18 -9.06 -22.10
N PRO A 130 -30.35 -8.40 -22.00
CA PRO A 130 -31.20 -8.10 -23.16
C PRO A 130 -30.41 -7.47 -24.31
N SER A 131 -30.82 -7.78 -25.55
CA SER A 131 -30.15 -7.26 -26.75
C SER A 131 -30.22 -5.74 -26.88
N ASP A 132 -31.27 -5.13 -26.32
CA ASP A 132 -31.51 -3.67 -26.27
C ASP A 132 -30.92 -3.00 -25.00
N ASP A 133 -30.18 -3.75 -24.18
CA ASP A 133 -29.45 -3.18 -23.04
C ASP A 133 -28.31 -2.25 -23.53
N PRO A 134 -28.20 -1.02 -23.01
CA PRO A 134 -27.18 -0.06 -23.45
C PRO A 134 -25.76 -0.42 -22.99
N MET A 135 -25.61 -1.36 -22.04
CA MET A 135 -24.30 -1.86 -21.61
C MET A 135 -23.54 -2.37 -22.84
N SER A 136 -22.34 -1.89 -23.10
CA SER A 136 -21.43 -2.50 -24.08
C SER A 136 -20.47 -3.46 -23.37
N GLU A 137 -19.75 -4.30 -24.11
CA GLU A 137 -18.66 -5.12 -23.53
C GLU A 137 -17.61 -4.23 -22.86
N ASP A 138 -17.25 -3.12 -23.51
CA ASP A 138 -16.23 -2.19 -23.01
C ASP A 138 -16.72 -1.44 -21.75
N LEU A 139 -18.00 -1.03 -21.71
CA LEU A 139 -18.59 -0.43 -20.50
C LEU A 139 -18.68 -1.46 -19.36
N LEU A 140 -19.01 -2.72 -19.67
CA LEU A 140 -19.05 -3.77 -18.66
C LEU A 140 -17.67 -4.02 -18.06
N ALA A 141 -16.65 -4.22 -18.88
CA ALA A 141 -15.27 -4.37 -18.43
C ALA A 141 -14.80 -3.14 -17.63
N THR A 142 -15.16 -1.94 -18.10
CA THR A 142 -14.92 -0.67 -17.41
C THR A 142 -15.59 -0.62 -16.04
N LYS A 143 -16.81 -1.16 -15.87
CA LYS A 143 -17.51 -1.26 -14.58
C LYS A 143 -16.84 -2.25 -13.62
N LEU A 144 -16.09 -3.23 -14.10
CA LEU A 144 -15.27 -4.12 -13.25
C LEU A 144 -14.04 -3.40 -12.69
N VAL A 145 -13.40 -2.55 -13.51
CA VAL A 145 -12.16 -1.87 -13.14
C VAL A 145 -12.42 -0.54 -12.42
N GLY A 146 -13.42 0.21 -12.89
CA GLY A 146 -13.78 1.57 -12.46
C GLY A 146 -13.16 2.69 -13.32
N ARG A 147 -12.39 2.34 -14.36
CA ARG A 147 -11.82 3.25 -15.36
C ARG A 147 -11.93 2.63 -16.74
N TRP A 148 -12.15 3.47 -17.74
CA TRP A 148 -12.04 3.09 -19.14
C TRP A 148 -10.62 2.69 -19.47
N ARG A 149 -10.45 1.98 -20.58
CA ARG A 149 -9.13 1.56 -21.06
C ARG A 149 -8.18 2.74 -21.26
N SER A 150 -8.70 3.90 -21.66
CA SER A 150 -7.98 5.17 -21.77
C SER A 150 -7.40 5.72 -20.45
N GLY A 151 -7.94 5.25 -19.32
CA GLY A 151 -7.66 5.75 -17.96
C GLY A 151 -8.75 6.67 -17.40
N THR A 152 -9.71 7.13 -18.21
CA THR A 152 -10.79 8.01 -17.76
C THR A 152 -11.68 7.33 -16.71
N PRO A 153 -11.96 7.96 -15.56
CA PRO A 153 -12.78 7.32 -14.51
C PRO A 153 -14.28 7.33 -14.85
N LEU A 154 -14.98 6.27 -14.43
CA LEU A 154 -16.46 6.20 -14.56
C LEU A 154 -17.19 7.35 -13.86
N SER A 155 -16.60 7.91 -12.80
CA SER A 155 -17.15 9.08 -12.11
C SER A 155 -17.31 10.30 -13.03
N HIS A 156 -16.44 10.45 -14.04
CA HIS A 156 -16.49 11.57 -15.00
C HIS A 156 -17.16 11.18 -16.32
N ALA A 157 -17.10 9.91 -16.69
CA ALA A 157 -17.65 9.41 -17.94
C ALA A 157 -18.38 8.08 -17.71
N PRO A 158 -19.61 8.11 -17.15
CA PRO A 158 -20.29 6.90 -16.67
C PRO A 158 -20.75 5.97 -17.79
N ASP A 159 -21.00 6.50 -19.00
CA ASP A 159 -21.64 5.75 -20.09
C ASP A 159 -20.73 5.51 -21.30
N ARG A 160 -19.77 6.42 -21.58
CA ARG A 160 -18.90 6.35 -22.77
C ARG A 160 -17.54 7.00 -22.54
N ASP A 161 -16.48 6.41 -23.08
CA ASP A 161 -15.12 6.98 -23.09
C ASP A 161 -15.00 8.14 -24.11
N ASN A 162 -15.39 9.34 -23.70
CA ASN A 162 -15.48 10.50 -24.58
C ASN A 162 -14.60 11.69 -24.15
N ARG A 163 -13.70 11.49 -23.18
CA ARG A 163 -12.82 12.56 -22.69
C ARG A 163 -11.55 12.68 -23.51
N SER A 164 -11.09 13.92 -23.68
CA SER A 164 -9.88 14.21 -24.45
C SER A 164 -8.62 13.93 -23.62
N ALA A 165 -7.47 13.73 -24.29
CA ALA A 165 -6.21 13.53 -23.59
C ALA A 165 -5.77 14.74 -22.73
N GLN A 166 -6.30 15.94 -22.98
CA GLN A 166 -6.01 17.16 -22.21
C GLN A 166 -6.65 17.14 -20.82
N ASP A 167 -7.68 16.32 -20.63
CA ASP A 167 -8.39 16.19 -19.36
C ASP A 167 -7.72 15.24 -18.37
N ARG A 168 -6.63 14.57 -18.77
CA ARG A 168 -6.01 13.49 -17.99
C ARG A 168 -5.49 13.92 -16.62
N GLU A 169 -5.14 15.18 -16.44
CA GLU A 169 -4.75 15.73 -15.14
C GLU A 169 -5.91 15.69 -14.13
N GLN A 170 -7.15 15.73 -14.61
CA GLN A 170 -8.36 15.66 -13.80
C GLN A 170 -8.85 14.22 -13.60
N ASP A 171 -8.26 13.21 -14.24
CA ASP A 171 -8.73 11.82 -14.17
C ASP A 171 -8.70 11.22 -12.75
N ASN A 172 -8.06 11.88 -11.79
CA ASN A 172 -8.05 11.45 -10.39
C ASN A 172 -8.93 12.32 -9.48
N ASN A 173 -9.57 13.36 -10.01
CA ASN A 173 -10.32 14.37 -9.26
C ASN A 173 -11.79 13.96 -9.02
N PHE A 174 -12.01 13.01 -8.11
CA PHE A 174 -13.35 12.56 -7.69
C PHE A 174 -13.28 11.86 -6.32
N LYS A 175 -14.41 11.80 -5.60
CA LYS A 175 -14.53 11.24 -4.24
C LYS A 175 -15.65 10.23 -4.02
N TYR A 176 -16.51 9.99 -5.04
CA TYR A 176 -17.70 9.12 -4.97
C TYR A 176 -18.81 9.56 -4.01
N ASP A 177 -18.72 10.77 -3.46
CA ASP A 177 -19.73 11.40 -2.62
C ASP A 177 -21.05 11.64 -3.37
N ASP A 178 -20.97 11.88 -4.68
CA ASP A 178 -22.09 12.02 -5.60
C ASP A 178 -22.63 10.69 -6.15
N ASP A 179 -22.04 9.56 -5.76
CA ASP A 179 -22.41 8.21 -6.24
C ASP A 179 -22.38 7.17 -5.11
N PRO A 180 -23.08 7.40 -3.97
CA PRO A 180 -23.06 6.49 -2.84
C PRO A 180 -23.62 5.10 -3.19
N ASP A 181 -24.57 5.03 -4.12
CA ASP A 181 -25.19 3.77 -4.57
C ASP A 181 -24.38 3.01 -5.62
N GLY A 182 -23.34 3.62 -6.19
CA GLY A 182 -22.50 2.99 -7.21
C GLY A 182 -23.20 2.80 -8.55
N ILE A 183 -24.12 3.70 -8.88
CA ILE A 183 -24.82 3.73 -10.18
C ILE A 183 -23.80 4.06 -11.29
N LYS A 184 -22.95 5.07 -11.07
CA LYS A 184 -21.90 5.46 -12.03
C LYS A 184 -20.74 4.46 -11.95
N THR A 185 -20.08 4.42 -10.80
CA THR A 185 -18.93 3.54 -10.52
C THR A 185 -19.36 2.48 -9.51
N PRO A 186 -19.54 1.21 -9.92
CA PRO A 186 -19.99 0.16 -9.00
C PRO A 186 -19.13 0.07 -7.75
N ARG A 187 -19.76 -0.18 -6.59
CA ARG A 187 -19.03 -0.31 -5.31
C ARG A 187 -18.01 -1.46 -5.33
N PHE A 188 -18.26 -2.49 -6.13
CA PHE A 188 -17.35 -3.62 -6.34
C PHE A 188 -16.20 -3.33 -7.32
N ALA A 189 -16.22 -2.18 -8.03
CA ALA A 189 -15.20 -1.87 -9.03
C ALA A 189 -13.80 -1.82 -8.38
N HIS A 190 -12.81 -2.40 -9.07
CA HIS A 190 -11.45 -2.58 -8.54
C HIS A 190 -10.88 -1.31 -7.89
N ILE A 191 -10.90 -0.17 -8.60
CA ILE A 191 -10.32 1.06 -8.05
C ILE A 191 -11.11 1.63 -6.86
N ARG A 192 -12.41 1.34 -6.74
CA ARG A 192 -13.27 1.81 -5.63
C ARG A 192 -13.12 0.90 -4.41
N LYS A 193 -12.96 -0.41 -4.62
CA LYS A 193 -12.56 -1.38 -3.59
C LYS A 193 -11.21 -1.03 -2.99
N MET A 194 -10.22 -0.74 -3.83
CA MET A 194 -8.84 -0.52 -3.39
C MET A 194 -8.59 0.90 -2.86
N TYR A 195 -9.47 1.85 -3.15
CA TYR A 195 -9.43 3.21 -2.61
C TYR A 195 -10.82 3.86 -2.67
N PRO A 196 -11.63 3.74 -1.60
CA PRO A 196 -13.03 4.18 -1.59
C PRO A 196 -13.23 5.70 -1.44
N ARG A 197 -12.16 6.47 -1.14
CA ARG A 197 -12.09 7.95 -1.18
C ARG A 197 -12.94 8.71 -0.16
N ASP A 198 -13.37 8.04 0.91
CA ASP A 198 -14.01 8.66 2.07
C ASP A 198 -13.22 8.33 3.34
N HIS A 199 -12.28 9.22 3.69
CA HIS A 199 -11.40 9.08 4.85
C HIS A 199 -12.15 9.02 6.17
N SER A 200 -13.24 9.77 6.28
CA SER A 200 -14.01 9.85 7.51
C SER A 200 -14.66 8.52 7.86
N ARG A 201 -15.00 7.73 6.83
CA ARG A 201 -15.68 6.46 6.96
C ARG A 201 -14.73 5.27 6.92
N PHE A 202 -13.70 5.30 6.07
CA PHE A 202 -12.91 4.11 5.75
C PHE A 202 -11.47 4.16 6.25
N GLY A 203 -10.99 5.31 6.75
CA GLY A 203 -9.61 5.45 7.21
C GLY A 203 -8.57 5.17 6.12
N ASP A 204 -8.92 5.30 4.85
CA ASP A 204 -8.12 4.92 3.69
C ASP A 204 -6.81 5.72 3.53
N ARG A 205 -6.60 6.81 4.27
CA ARG A 205 -5.30 7.51 4.37
C ARG A 205 -4.20 6.64 4.99
N THR A 206 -4.54 5.72 5.91
CA THR A 206 -3.60 4.77 6.53
C THR A 206 -3.46 3.47 5.75
N ARG A 207 -4.25 3.29 4.68
CA ARG A 207 -4.31 2.06 3.88
C ARG A 207 -3.61 2.20 2.53
N ARG A 208 -3.01 3.35 2.25
CA ARG A 208 -2.41 3.68 0.94
C ARG A 208 -1.14 2.87 0.72
N ILE A 209 -0.89 2.45 -0.53
CA ILE A 209 0.35 1.80 -0.94
C ILE A 209 0.97 2.53 -2.13
N ILE A 210 2.28 2.46 -2.28
CA ILE A 210 2.96 2.94 -3.50
C ILE A 210 3.16 1.75 -4.42
N ARG A 211 2.58 1.78 -5.63
CA ARG A 211 2.72 0.70 -6.62
C ARG A 211 3.78 1.05 -7.66
N ARG A 212 4.64 0.09 -7.98
CA ARG A 212 5.71 0.14 -8.99
C ARG A 212 5.69 -1.14 -9.83
N GLY A 213 4.48 -1.58 -10.17
CA GLY A 213 4.30 -2.80 -10.96
C GLY A 213 4.76 -2.62 -12.41
N ILE A 214 5.13 -3.73 -13.04
CA ILE A 214 5.54 -3.77 -14.44
C ILE A 214 4.97 -5.05 -15.10
N PRO A 215 4.43 -4.98 -16.32
CA PRO A 215 4.00 -6.17 -17.03
C PRO A 215 5.15 -7.16 -17.28
N PHE A 216 4.84 -8.44 -17.43
CA PHE A 216 5.74 -9.46 -17.96
C PHE A 216 5.06 -10.23 -19.09
N GLY A 217 5.85 -10.80 -19.99
CA GLY A 217 5.35 -11.56 -21.13
C GLY A 217 4.83 -10.68 -22.27
N GLY A 218 4.79 -11.25 -23.47
CA GLY A 218 4.30 -10.56 -24.66
C GLY A 218 2.78 -10.33 -24.59
N PRO A 219 2.28 -9.25 -25.21
CA PRO A 219 0.85 -9.00 -25.24
C PRO A 219 0.11 -10.12 -25.98
N PHE A 220 -1.15 -10.33 -25.60
CA PHE A 220 -2.01 -11.27 -26.32
C PHE A 220 -2.24 -10.79 -27.75
N ASP A 221 -1.83 -11.63 -28.69
CA ASP A 221 -2.02 -11.48 -30.13
C ASP A 221 -1.84 -12.86 -30.78
N PRO A 222 -2.93 -13.65 -30.88
CA PRO A 222 -2.85 -15.00 -31.43
C PRO A 222 -2.48 -15.02 -32.92
N ALA A 223 -2.67 -13.91 -33.64
CA ALA A 223 -2.29 -13.81 -35.06
C ALA A 223 -0.78 -13.58 -35.25
N SER A 224 -0.10 -12.97 -34.27
CA SER A 224 1.34 -12.70 -34.30
C SER A 224 2.24 -13.90 -33.93
N GLY A 225 1.66 -15.08 -33.67
CA GLY A 225 2.42 -16.33 -33.52
C GLY A 225 3.04 -16.58 -32.13
N ARG A 226 4.22 -17.22 -32.10
CA ARG A 226 4.83 -17.81 -30.89
C ARG A 226 5.05 -16.78 -29.78
N GLY A 227 4.67 -17.12 -28.54
CA GLY A 227 4.84 -16.24 -27.37
C GLY A 227 3.75 -15.18 -27.19
N ARG A 228 2.76 -15.12 -28.09
CA ARG A 228 1.61 -14.19 -28.02
C ARG A 228 0.24 -14.88 -28.08
N GLY A 229 0.23 -16.20 -28.24
CA GLY A 229 -0.98 -17.02 -28.26
C GLY A 229 -1.60 -17.25 -26.87
N VAL A 230 -2.66 -18.05 -26.83
CA VAL A 230 -3.43 -18.36 -25.61
C VAL A 230 -2.55 -18.98 -24.52
N ASP A 231 -1.64 -19.88 -24.89
CA ASP A 231 -0.78 -20.62 -23.94
C ASP A 231 0.45 -19.83 -23.46
N SER A 232 0.64 -18.59 -23.92
CA SER A 232 1.81 -17.80 -23.55
C SER A 232 1.58 -17.09 -22.21
N ASP A 233 2.46 -17.34 -21.25
CA ASP A 233 2.38 -16.73 -19.93
C ASP A 233 2.67 -15.23 -20.00
N ARG A 234 1.82 -14.46 -19.32
CA ARG A 234 1.84 -13.00 -19.29
C ARG A 234 1.15 -12.52 -18.03
N GLY A 235 1.43 -11.29 -17.64
CA GLY A 235 0.70 -10.66 -16.56
C GLY A 235 1.46 -9.49 -15.95
N LEU A 236 1.30 -9.31 -14.64
CA LEU A 236 1.85 -8.18 -13.90
C LEU A 236 2.80 -8.67 -12.80
N LEU A 237 4.01 -8.12 -12.77
CA LEU A 237 4.85 -8.10 -11.57
C LEU A 237 4.34 -6.97 -10.71
N PHE A 238 3.37 -7.28 -9.85
CA PHE A 238 2.89 -6.33 -8.85
C PHE A 238 4.01 -6.10 -7.84
N ASN A 239 4.46 -4.86 -7.71
CA ASN A 239 5.47 -4.45 -6.73
C ASN A 239 4.92 -3.27 -5.94
N ALA A 240 4.82 -3.38 -4.63
CA ALA A 240 4.28 -2.33 -3.78
C ALA A 240 5.11 -2.11 -2.52
N TYR A 241 5.09 -0.86 -2.05
CA TYR A 241 5.81 -0.41 -0.85
C TYR A 241 4.85 0.18 0.17
N MET A 242 5.09 -0.15 1.45
CA MET A 242 4.25 0.22 2.59
C MET A 242 5.02 0.18 3.92
N ALA A 243 4.48 0.82 4.96
CA ALA A 243 5.04 0.76 6.32
C ALA A 243 4.53 -0.42 7.16
N SER A 244 3.40 -1.05 6.76
CA SER A 244 2.83 -2.24 7.37
C SER A 244 2.15 -3.11 6.31
N ILE A 245 2.62 -4.34 6.11
CA ILE A 245 1.98 -5.29 5.18
C ILE A 245 0.57 -5.63 5.66
N GLU A 246 0.42 -5.88 6.96
CA GLU A 246 -0.83 -6.26 7.61
C GLU A 246 -1.89 -5.18 7.43
N GLU A 247 -1.56 -3.94 7.82
CA GLU A 247 -2.52 -2.83 7.81
C GLU A 247 -2.75 -2.26 6.39
N GLN A 248 -1.94 -2.63 5.40
CA GLN A 248 -2.05 -2.08 4.05
C GLN A 248 -2.31 -3.20 3.06
N PHE A 249 -1.29 -3.89 2.55
CA PHE A 249 -1.47 -4.86 1.48
C PHE A 249 -2.47 -5.99 1.81
N GLU A 250 -2.29 -6.67 2.94
CA GLU A 250 -3.16 -7.78 3.34
C GLU A 250 -4.55 -7.29 3.70
N PHE A 251 -4.66 -6.15 4.39
CA PHE A 251 -5.97 -5.53 4.68
C PHE A 251 -6.73 -5.18 3.40
N LEU A 252 -6.09 -4.53 2.42
CA LEU A 252 -6.71 -4.21 1.14
C LEU A 252 -7.23 -5.46 0.42
N GLN A 253 -6.45 -6.55 0.43
CA GLN A 253 -6.85 -7.79 -0.22
C GLN A 253 -7.99 -8.49 0.55
N GLN A 254 -7.84 -8.69 1.85
CA GLN A 254 -8.76 -9.50 2.66
C GLN A 254 -10.02 -8.73 3.05
N ALA A 255 -9.87 -7.53 3.63
CA ALA A 255 -10.98 -6.78 4.20
C ALA A 255 -11.74 -5.95 3.18
N TRP A 256 -11.13 -5.64 2.02
CA TRP A 256 -11.78 -4.83 0.98
C TRP A 256 -12.07 -5.62 -0.29
N ALA A 257 -11.03 -6.09 -0.99
CA ALA A 257 -11.20 -6.76 -2.28
C ALA A 257 -12.02 -8.05 -2.15
N ASN A 258 -11.74 -8.89 -1.15
CA ASN A 258 -12.47 -10.15 -0.96
C ASN A 258 -13.84 -9.96 -0.30
N GLU A 259 -14.06 -8.88 0.45
CA GLU A 259 -15.27 -8.67 1.28
C GLU A 259 -16.47 -8.18 0.45
N PRO A 260 -17.53 -8.99 0.23
CA PRO A 260 -18.63 -8.63 -0.66
C PRO A 260 -19.48 -7.44 -0.20
N THR A 261 -19.47 -7.14 1.10
CA THR A 261 -20.24 -6.02 1.69
C THR A 261 -19.46 -4.70 1.71
N PHE A 262 -18.16 -4.74 1.41
CA PHE A 262 -17.33 -3.54 1.36
C PHE A 262 -17.39 -2.86 -0.02
N PRO A 263 -17.36 -1.52 -0.12
CA PRO A 263 -17.50 -0.53 0.94
C PRO A 263 -18.95 -0.41 1.48
N PRO A 264 -19.16 -0.38 2.81
CA PRO A 264 -20.50 -0.17 3.37
C PRO A 264 -20.92 1.30 3.26
N PHE A 265 -22.12 1.54 2.71
CA PHE A 265 -22.71 2.89 2.64
C PHE A 265 -23.95 3.08 3.53
N GLY A 266 -24.04 2.30 4.60
CA GLY A 266 -25.15 2.37 5.57
C GLY A 266 -26.37 1.53 5.18
N ASP A 267 -26.26 0.73 4.12
CA ASP A 267 -27.21 -0.31 3.76
C ASP A 267 -26.62 -1.71 4.03
N SER A 268 -27.48 -2.72 4.14
CA SER A 268 -27.06 -4.13 4.27
C SER A 268 -26.91 -4.80 2.90
N ARG A 269 -26.71 -4.03 1.83
CA ARG A 269 -26.77 -4.56 0.46
C ARG A 269 -25.38 -5.02 0.01
N ILE A 270 -25.37 -6.12 -0.73
CA ILE A 270 -24.14 -6.79 -1.17
C ILE A 270 -23.87 -6.37 -2.62
N SER A 271 -22.79 -5.62 -2.84
CA SER A 271 -22.36 -5.28 -4.21
C SER A 271 -21.48 -6.36 -4.83
N GLY A 272 -20.81 -7.17 -4.00
CA GLY A 272 -19.92 -8.24 -4.43
C GLY A 272 -18.44 -7.95 -4.13
N PRO A 273 -17.58 -8.97 -4.19
CA PRO A 273 -16.14 -8.80 -4.08
C PRO A 273 -15.57 -8.11 -5.34
N ASP A 274 -14.30 -7.72 -5.28
CA ASP A 274 -13.54 -7.23 -6.42
C ASP A 274 -13.47 -8.30 -7.53
N PRO A 275 -14.00 -8.04 -8.74
CA PRO A 275 -14.07 -9.04 -9.80
C PRO A 275 -12.73 -9.28 -10.53
N VAL A 276 -11.69 -8.49 -10.22
CA VAL A 276 -10.35 -8.59 -10.84
C VAL A 276 -9.41 -9.38 -9.95
N ILE A 277 -9.35 -9.06 -8.66
CA ILE A 277 -8.37 -9.63 -7.72
C ILE A 277 -8.96 -10.26 -6.45
N GLY A 278 -10.29 -10.17 -6.26
CA GLY A 278 -10.99 -10.73 -5.11
C GLY A 278 -11.07 -12.27 -5.12
N GLU A 279 -11.88 -12.81 -4.21
CA GLU A 279 -12.18 -14.25 -4.16
C GLU A 279 -13.12 -14.70 -5.29
N ASP A 280 -12.94 -15.93 -5.75
CA ASP A 280 -13.74 -16.58 -6.79
C ASP A 280 -14.72 -17.58 -6.16
N PRO A 281 -16.00 -17.65 -6.59
CA PRO A 281 -16.64 -16.80 -7.60
C PRO A 281 -17.06 -15.43 -7.07
N ALA A 282 -17.00 -14.42 -7.94
CA ALA A 282 -17.42 -13.06 -7.66
C ALA A 282 -18.81 -12.79 -8.23
N ALA A 283 -19.85 -13.02 -7.42
CA ALA A 283 -21.20 -12.55 -7.73
C ALA A 283 -21.28 -11.05 -7.44
N VAL A 284 -21.73 -10.25 -8.41
CA VAL A 284 -21.79 -8.79 -8.31
C VAL A 284 -23.14 -8.24 -8.75
N GLU A 285 -23.52 -7.09 -8.19
CA GLU A 285 -24.74 -6.35 -8.52
C GLU A 285 -24.40 -4.97 -9.11
N ILE A 286 -24.74 -4.76 -10.39
CA ILE A 286 -24.62 -3.45 -11.06
C ILE A 286 -25.92 -2.68 -10.85
N ARG A 287 -25.81 -1.56 -10.13
CA ARG A 287 -26.90 -0.61 -9.89
C ARG A 287 -27.21 0.26 -11.08
N ARG A 288 -28.49 0.59 -11.25
CA ARG A 288 -28.99 1.45 -12.35
C ARG A 288 -30.11 2.37 -11.84
N GLU A 289 -30.16 3.59 -12.36
CA GLU A 289 -31.13 4.62 -11.92
C GLU A 289 -32.55 4.33 -12.45
N ASP A 290 -32.68 4.06 -13.76
CA ASP A 290 -33.98 3.91 -14.44
C ASP A 290 -34.22 2.51 -15.03
N ARG A 291 -33.49 1.50 -14.54
CA ARG A 291 -33.60 0.12 -15.02
C ARG A 291 -33.42 -0.87 -13.87
N PRO A 292 -33.93 -2.11 -13.99
CA PRO A 292 -33.63 -3.16 -13.03
C PRO A 292 -32.11 -3.38 -12.90
N ASP A 293 -31.67 -3.64 -11.67
CA ASP A 293 -30.29 -3.98 -11.38
C ASP A 293 -29.88 -5.28 -12.07
N VAL A 294 -28.59 -5.37 -12.38
CA VAL A 294 -28.04 -6.50 -13.12
C VAL A 294 -27.11 -7.30 -12.22
N HIS A 295 -27.43 -8.59 -12.12
CA HIS A 295 -26.67 -9.57 -11.34
C HIS A 295 -25.81 -10.37 -12.30
N LEU A 296 -24.51 -10.44 -12.04
CA LEU A 296 -23.55 -11.11 -12.90
C LEU A 296 -22.57 -11.93 -12.04
N ASP A 297 -22.05 -13.00 -12.62
CA ASP A 297 -21.06 -13.88 -11.99
C ASP A 297 -19.72 -13.79 -12.71
N PHE A 298 -18.68 -13.37 -11.99
CA PHE A 298 -17.34 -13.30 -12.53
C PHE A 298 -16.44 -14.38 -11.93
N ARG A 299 -15.69 -15.06 -12.79
CA ARG A 299 -14.50 -15.84 -12.43
C ARG A 299 -13.27 -14.96 -12.43
N ARG A 300 -12.27 -15.39 -11.67
CA ARG A 300 -10.99 -14.71 -11.57
C ARG A 300 -10.06 -15.12 -12.70
N PHE A 301 -9.48 -14.12 -13.37
CA PHE A 301 -8.49 -14.30 -14.45
C PHE A 301 -7.11 -13.72 -14.11
N VAL A 302 -6.87 -13.42 -12.83
CA VAL A 302 -5.59 -12.97 -12.30
C VAL A 302 -5.08 -13.97 -11.27
N HIS A 303 -4.07 -14.78 -11.57
CA HIS A 303 -3.59 -15.83 -10.68
C HIS A 303 -2.23 -15.50 -10.07
N THR A 304 -2.11 -15.57 -8.75
CA THR A 304 -0.80 -15.47 -8.08
C THR A 304 0.00 -16.73 -8.37
N THR A 305 1.14 -16.57 -9.05
CA THR A 305 2.05 -17.68 -9.39
C THR A 305 3.38 -17.60 -8.63
N GLY A 306 3.57 -16.53 -7.86
CA GLY A 306 4.71 -16.34 -6.97
C GLY A 306 4.50 -15.09 -6.11
N ALA A 307 5.09 -15.09 -4.91
CA ALA A 307 5.04 -13.96 -4.00
C ALA A 307 6.32 -13.87 -3.15
N VAL A 308 6.74 -12.65 -2.87
CA VAL A 308 7.80 -12.33 -1.92
C VAL A 308 7.34 -11.17 -1.06
N TYR A 309 7.30 -11.39 0.26
CA TYR A 309 7.16 -10.33 1.25
C TYR A 309 8.54 -10.07 1.82
N ALA A 310 9.05 -8.85 1.60
CA ALA A 310 10.40 -8.46 1.93
C ALA A 310 10.41 -7.15 2.70
N PHE A 311 11.59 -6.82 3.21
CA PHE A 311 11.90 -5.50 3.70
C PHE A 311 12.98 -4.89 2.80
N SER A 312 12.76 -3.68 2.32
CA SER A 312 13.72 -2.87 1.58
C SER A 312 14.41 -1.93 2.57
N PRO A 313 15.57 -2.31 3.14
CA PRO A 313 16.30 -1.48 4.09
C PRO A 313 16.83 -0.20 3.44
N SER A 314 17.11 0.80 4.28
CA SER A 314 17.82 2.00 3.87
C SER A 314 19.24 1.68 3.41
N ILE A 315 19.80 2.54 2.56
CA ILE A 315 21.18 2.37 2.05
C ILE A 315 22.19 2.32 3.22
N SER A 316 21.96 3.11 4.28
CA SER A 316 22.76 3.09 5.50
C SER A 316 22.72 1.72 6.20
N THR A 317 21.52 1.13 6.32
CA THR A 317 21.33 -0.22 6.87
C THR A 317 22.02 -1.29 6.02
N ILE A 318 21.93 -1.20 4.69
CA ILE A 318 22.64 -2.13 3.79
C ILE A 318 24.16 -2.05 3.99
N ARG A 319 24.70 -0.83 4.12
CA ARG A 319 26.14 -0.63 4.39
C ARG A 319 26.56 -1.24 5.73
N ARG A 320 25.77 -1.00 6.78
CA ARG A 320 26.00 -1.61 8.10
C ARG A 320 25.94 -3.13 8.03
N LEU A 321 24.95 -3.70 7.33
CA LEU A 321 24.85 -5.15 7.13
C LEU A 321 26.10 -5.70 6.45
N ALA A 322 26.55 -5.05 5.37
CA ALA A 322 27.73 -5.46 4.61
C ALA A 322 29.02 -5.40 5.45
N ASN A 323 29.08 -4.50 6.43
CA ASN A 323 30.19 -4.38 7.37
C ASN A 323 30.07 -5.29 8.61
N GLY A 324 28.95 -6.02 8.78
CA GLY A 324 28.69 -6.82 9.99
C GLY A 324 28.32 -5.99 11.23
N GLU A 325 27.79 -4.78 11.03
CA GLU A 325 27.43 -3.80 12.08
C GLU A 325 25.93 -3.80 12.43
N LEU A 326 25.14 -4.70 11.83
CA LEU A 326 23.74 -4.91 12.21
C LEU A 326 23.67 -5.84 13.42
N GLY A 327 23.04 -5.38 14.49
CA GLY A 327 22.94 -6.14 15.74
C GLY A 327 24.05 -5.85 16.76
N GLN A 328 24.93 -4.87 16.50
CA GLN A 328 25.47 -4.11 17.63
C GLN A 328 24.30 -3.31 18.17
N GLU A 329 23.60 -3.87 19.17
CA GLU A 329 22.67 -3.10 19.97
C GLU A 329 23.38 -1.80 20.38
N PRO A 330 22.66 -0.68 20.57
CA PRO A 330 23.24 0.47 21.26
C PRO A 330 23.88 -0.14 22.49
N GLY A 331 25.23 -0.10 22.57
CA GLY A 331 25.94 -0.85 23.60
C GLY A 331 25.27 -0.60 24.94
N ASP A 332 25.30 -1.57 25.84
CA ASP A 332 24.62 -1.61 27.16
C ASP A 332 24.57 -0.31 27.99
N ASP A 333 25.29 0.72 27.55
CA ASP A 333 25.39 2.10 28.00
C ASP A 333 24.41 3.11 27.33
N VAL A 334 23.51 2.72 26.40
CA VAL A 334 22.51 3.64 25.78
C VAL A 334 21.05 3.20 25.94
N LEU A 335 20.19 4.13 26.39
CA LEU A 335 18.75 3.88 26.58
C LEU A 335 18.07 3.67 25.22
N HIS A 336 17.40 2.54 25.05
CA HIS A 336 16.64 2.21 23.84
C HIS A 336 15.36 1.46 24.21
N VAL A 337 14.31 1.60 23.40
CA VAL A 337 13.04 0.88 23.62
C VAL A 337 13.28 -0.62 23.49
N GLY A 338 12.76 -1.39 24.45
CA GLY A 338 13.06 -2.82 24.65
C GLY A 338 14.15 -3.05 25.69
N GLY A 339 15.07 -2.10 25.87
CA GLY A 339 16.17 -2.19 26.83
C GLY A 339 15.73 -2.02 28.28
N LYS A 340 16.57 -2.50 29.20
CA LYS A 340 16.40 -2.30 30.65
C LYS A 340 17.10 -1.01 31.09
N ALA A 341 16.52 -0.35 32.09
CA ALA A 341 17.09 0.81 32.74
C ALA A 341 16.84 0.78 34.24
N PHE A 342 17.62 1.53 35.00
CA PHE A 342 17.39 1.75 36.43
C PHE A 342 17.59 3.23 36.81
N ILE A 343 16.96 3.64 37.91
CA ILE A 343 17.11 5.00 38.43
C ILE A 343 18.40 5.12 39.22
N THR A 344 19.28 6.06 38.84
CA THR A 344 20.49 6.37 39.62
C THR A 344 20.23 7.37 40.73
N ARG A 345 21.08 7.31 41.77
CA ARG A 345 21.02 8.25 42.89
C ARG A 345 21.65 9.58 42.50
N LYS A 346 20.83 10.57 42.14
CA LYS A 346 21.27 11.98 42.04
C LYS A 346 20.55 12.82 43.09
N GLY A 347 21.18 12.99 44.25
CA GLY A 347 20.62 13.76 45.38
C GLY A 347 19.60 12.98 46.25
N ASN A 348 18.74 13.71 46.96
CA ASN A 348 17.76 13.19 47.94
C ASN A 348 16.33 13.10 47.37
N SER A 349 16.17 13.09 46.04
CA SER A 349 14.89 13.21 45.35
C SER A 349 14.40 11.85 44.86
N ASN A 350 13.14 11.48 45.14
CA ASN A 350 12.47 10.37 44.47
C ASN A 350 12.04 10.77 43.04
N TRP A 351 12.14 9.86 42.06
CA TRP A 351 11.68 10.11 40.70
C TRP A 351 10.16 9.97 40.59
N ARG A 352 9.53 10.76 39.71
CA ARG A 352 8.07 10.75 39.54
C ARG A 352 7.72 9.95 38.29
N LEU A 353 6.96 8.88 38.47
CA LEU A 353 6.26 8.19 37.38
C LEU A 353 4.93 8.90 37.14
N ARG A 354 4.64 9.23 35.88
CA ARG A 354 3.48 10.03 35.48
C ARG A 354 2.59 9.29 34.49
N GLU A 355 1.32 9.62 34.48
CA GLU A 355 0.35 9.04 33.54
C GLU A 355 0.60 9.47 32.08
N LEU A 356 1.05 10.71 31.88
CA LEU A 356 1.39 11.30 30.59
C LEU A 356 2.80 11.91 30.63
N PRO A 357 3.51 12.02 29.50
CA PRO A 357 4.80 12.70 29.45
C PRO A 357 4.61 14.19 29.74
N GLY A 358 5.53 14.77 30.52
CA GLY A 358 5.57 16.20 30.86
C GLY A 358 5.45 16.48 32.36
N LEU A 359 5.92 17.66 32.76
CA LEU A 359 5.91 18.12 34.15
C LEU A 359 4.49 18.33 34.70
N GLY A 360 3.52 18.57 33.82
CA GLY A 360 2.09 18.70 34.15
C GLY A 360 1.32 17.37 34.26
N GLY A 361 1.90 16.23 33.88
CA GLY A 361 1.22 14.93 33.96
C GLY A 361 0.97 14.50 35.41
N LYS A 362 -0.19 13.89 35.70
CA LYS A 362 -0.51 13.37 37.04
C LYS A 362 0.56 12.39 37.51
N VAL A 363 1.09 12.59 38.71
CA VAL A 363 2.05 11.66 39.33
C VAL A 363 1.27 10.45 39.83
N ILE A 364 1.63 9.27 39.34
CA ILE A 364 0.97 8.00 39.68
C ILE A 364 1.82 7.13 40.61
N ALA A 365 3.14 7.33 40.63
CA ALA A 365 4.02 6.69 41.60
C ALA A 365 5.32 7.49 41.82
N MET A 366 5.95 7.22 42.96
CA MET A 366 7.32 7.66 43.26
C MET A 366 8.26 6.47 43.12
N LEU A 367 9.29 6.60 42.28
CA LEU A 367 10.32 5.59 42.04
C LEU A 367 11.54 5.88 42.90
N LYS A 368 12.03 4.85 43.58
CA LYS A 368 13.23 4.92 44.41
C LYS A 368 14.48 4.71 43.53
N PRO A 369 15.65 5.26 43.90
CA PRO A 369 16.91 4.86 43.30
C PRO A 369 17.09 3.33 43.33
N GLY A 370 17.57 2.76 42.23
CA GLY A 370 17.69 1.31 42.03
C GLY A 370 16.43 0.63 41.49
N THR A 371 15.31 1.35 41.28
CA THR A 371 14.13 0.75 40.64
C THR A 371 14.46 0.38 39.19
N GLU A 372 14.32 -0.89 38.86
CA GLU A 372 14.52 -1.42 37.51
C GLU A 372 13.23 -1.37 36.69
N MET A 373 13.38 -1.12 35.38
CA MET A 373 12.28 -1.02 34.44
C MET A 373 12.68 -1.38 33.01
N THR A 374 11.70 -1.78 32.22
CA THR A 374 11.83 -1.94 30.77
C THR A 374 11.34 -0.67 30.08
N LEU A 375 12.09 -0.18 29.09
CA LEU A 375 11.71 1.00 28.31
C LEU A 375 10.73 0.59 27.22
N LEU A 376 9.47 1.01 27.33
CA LEU A 376 8.39 0.63 26.40
C LEU A 376 8.24 1.60 25.23
N LYS A 377 8.55 2.89 25.42
CA LYS A 377 8.43 3.94 24.39
C LYS A 377 9.30 5.14 24.77
N GLY A 378 9.90 5.83 23.80
CA GLY A 378 10.67 7.06 24.03
C GLY A 378 11.94 7.12 23.17
N PRO A 379 12.74 8.19 23.29
CA PRO A 379 12.44 9.39 24.07
C PRO A 379 11.33 10.24 23.44
N SER A 380 10.48 10.85 24.27
CA SER A 380 9.47 11.83 23.86
C SER A 380 9.84 13.20 24.44
N PRO A 381 10.36 14.15 23.64
CA PRO A 381 10.79 15.45 24.15
C PRO A 381 9.58 16.31 24.56
N LYS A 382 9.56 16.79 25.81
CA LYS A 382 8.52 17.69 26.35
C LYS A 382 8.99 18.42 27.61
N ASP A 383 8.61 19.69 27.73
CA ASP A 383 8.94 20.56 28.88
C ASP A 383 10.45 20.61 29.19
N GLY A 384 11.29 20.55 28.16
CA GLY A 384 12.76 20.56 28.29
C GLY A 384 13.39 19.23 28.75
N HIS A 385 12.63 18.13 28.74
CA HIS A 385 13.11 16.81 29.13
C HIS A 385 12.73 15.75 28.10
N ASP A 386 13.56 14.71 27.98
CA ASP A 386 13.22 13.48 27.29
C ASP A 386 12.43 12.56 28.20
N TRP A 387 11.24 12.14 27.77
CA TRP A 387 10.36 11.26 28.53
C TRP A 387 10.33 9.86 27.96
N TRP A 388 10.42 8.88 28.85
CA TRP A 388 10.36 7.46 28.52
C TRP A 388 9.14 6.83 29.18
N ARG A 389 8.33 6.10 28.40
CA ARG A 389 7.31 5.21 28.94
C ARG A 389 8.00 3.93 29.38
N VAL A 390 7.71 3.49 30.59
CA VAL A 390 8.42 2.39 31.24
C VAL A 390 7.45 1.43 31.91
N HIS A 391 7.89 0.18 32.06
CA HIS A 391 7.25 -0.84 32.88
C HIS A 391 8.22 -1.25 33.99
N THR A 392 7.88 -0.95 35.24
CA THR A 392 8.73 -1.28 36.40
C THR A 392 8.57 -2.74 36.80
N THR A 393 9.60 -3.30 37.45
CA THR A 393 9.57 -4.68 37.98
C THR A 393 8.49 -4.94 39.02
N ASP A 394 7.97 -3.89 39.69
CA ASP A 394 6.83 -3.97 40.61
C ASP A 394 5.46 -3.78 39.92
N GLY A 395 5.42 -3.83 38.58
CA GLY A 395 4.20 -3.91 37.76
C GLY A 395 3.53 -2.57 37.47
N LYS A 396 4.22 -1.44 37.61
CA LYS A 396 3.68 -0.11 37.31
C LYS A 396 4.11 0.34 35.91
N GLU A 397 3.19 1.00 35.21
CA GLU A 397 3.49 1.63 33.93
C GLU A 397 3.23 3.12 33.96
N GLY A 398 4.08 3.88 33.28
CA GLY A 398 3.92 5.32 33.11
C GLY A 398 5.13 5.96 32.46
N TRP A 399 5.22 7.29 32.54
CA TRP A 399 6.26 8.10 31.96
C TRP A 399 7.23 8.65 33.02
N VAL A 400 8.52 8.57 32.73
CA VAL A 400 9.60 9.08 33.59
C VAL A 400 10.56 9.93 32.74
N ALA A 401 11.11 10.98 33.33
CA ALA A 401 12.11 11.82 32.66
C ALA A 401 13.49 11.15 32.66
N GLN A 402 14.20 11.22 31.53
CA GLN A 402 15.48 10.58 31.25
C GLN A 402 16.59 10.97 32.24
N GLY A 403 16.55 12.18 32.81
CA GLY A 403 17.67 12.76 33.57
C GLY A 403 18.20 11.94 34.78
N GLY A 404 17.53 10.85 35.16
CA GLY A 404 18.04 9.87 36.14
C GLY A 404 17.98 8.41 35.69
N LEU A 405 17.61 8.12 34.45
CA LEU A 405 17.62 6.79 33.87
C LEU A 405 19.02 6.47 33.38
N VAL A 406 19.55 5.33 33.84
CA VAL A 406 20.79 4.76 33.31
C VAL A 406 20.47 3.39 32.72
N PRO A 407 20.97 3.08 31.51
CA PRO A 407 20.88 1.75 30.92
C PRO A 407 21.42 0.69 31.87
N LYS A 408 20.75 -0.46 31.90
CA LYS A 408 21.23 -1.63 32.66
C LYS A 408 21.84 -2.60 31.65
N PRO A 409 23.17 -2.85 31.70
CA PRO A 409 23.78 -3.95 30.97
C PRO A 409 23.12 -5.27 31.34
N ASP A 410 22.93 -6.15 30.35
CA ASP A 410 22.23 -7.43 30.55
C ASP A 410 22.94 -8.41 31.50
#